data_AF-A0A9W8D3P8-F1
#
_entry.id   AF-A0A9W8D3P8-F1
#
_cell.length_a   1.000
_cell.length_b   1.000
_cell.length_c   1.000
_cell.angle_alpha   90.00
_cell.angle_beta   90.00
_cell.angle_gamma   90.00
#
_symmetry.space_group_name_H-M   'P 1'
#
loop_
_entity.id
_entity.type
_entity.pdbx_description
1 polymer ?
#
loop_
_entity_poly.entity_id
_entity_poly.type
_entity_poly.pdbx_seq_one_letter_code
_entity_poly.pdbx_strand_id
1 'polypeptide(L)'
;MSGDGVLTELKAYAKGTKAFFVDDAEAWVQATQTAKTVDAEARTVQMTFERDGHAETEYKFEATFDELNAKTKVLPPLCNPPQLEGIDDLTSLSYLNEPAVLHNLQARYAMHNIYTYSGIVLVALNPFARVPLYSQDTLEAYAGRMRGELEPHLFAISEDAFQGMVRDRRNQTIIVSGESGAGKTMSAKYIMRYFASAHDDTKAQDAAPDAISRVEEQILATNPVLESFGNAKTTRNDNSSRFGKFLEIRFNERHAIEAAYIRTYLLERSRLVYQPASERNYHVFYQLLAGADKDMRTRLGLPADAATAWDSFNYTRQGGSGQIANVDDAKEFEHTSNALGVIGVTAEQQGHIHALLAALLHIGNIDITGASERVGAAIATDDTACARAVELLQIDSTLFCKWLTKRQIVTRSEKIVSNMTRAQALVVRDSVAKFLYAHLFDWIV
;
A
#
# COMPACT_ATOMS: atom_id res chain seq x y z
N MET A 1 -16.20 39.92 25.84
CA MET A 1 -15.12 40.06 24.84
C MET A 1 -15.79 40.59 23.59
N SER A 2 -15.28 41.72 23.07
CA SER A 2 -16.01 42.75 22.34
C SER A 2 -16.42 42.34 20.92
N GLY A 3 -17.60 42.80 20.47
CA GLY A 3 -18.10 42.61 19.10
C GLY A 3 -17.24 43.24 17.99
N ASP A 4 -16.13 43.91 18.34
CA ASP A 4 -15.14 44.45 17.40
C ASP A 4 -14.43 43.36 16.57
N GLY A 5 -14.27 42.16 17.13
CA GLY A 5 -13.63 41.05 16.41
C GLY A 5 -14.43 40.63 15.18
N VAL A 6 -15.74 40.42 15.34
CA VAL A 6 -16.65 40.00 14.26
C VAL A 6 -16.74 41.05 13.16
N LEU A 7 -16.87 42.33 13.53
CA LEU A 7 -16.92 43.42 12.56
C LEU A 7 -15.62 43.52 11.74
N THR A 8 -14.47 43.19 12.35
CA THR A 8 -13.18 43.17 11.67
C THR A 8 -13.09 42.02 10.68
N GLU A 9 -13.51 40.80 11.07
CA GLU A 9 -13.54 39.64 10.17
C GLU A 9 -14.49 39.86 8.98
N LEU A 10 -15.66 40.47 9.23
CA LEU A 10 -16.62 40.76 8.17
C LEU A 10 -16.06 41.71 7.11
N LYS A 11 -15.09 42.59 7.42
CA LYS A 11 -14.50 43.50 6.41
C LYS A 11 -13.83 42.77 5.26
N ALA A 12 -13.37 41.53 5.47
CA ALA A 12 -12.75 40.73 4.42
C ALA A 12 -13.75 40.28 3.33
N TYR A 13 -15.05 40.24 3.66
CA TYR A 13 -16.14 39.89 2.75
C TYR A 13 -16.72 41.16 2.12
N ALA A 14 -16.00 41.70 1.12
CA ALA A 14 -16.44 42.83 0.31
C ALA A 14 -17.01 42.34 -1.04
N LYS A 15 -17.75 43.20 -1.74
CA LYS A 15 -18.38 42.83 -3.01
C LYS A 15 -17.29 42.40 -4.01
N GLY A 16 -17.49 41.22 -4.63
CA GLY A 16 -16.50 40.60 -5.51
C GLY A 16 -15.51 39.65 -4.80
N THR A 17 -15.50 39.60 -3.46
CA THR A 17 -14.70 38.60 -2.73
C THR A 17 -15.29 37.21 -2.95
N LYS A 18 -14.41 36.24 -3.24
CA LYS A 18 -14.77 34.83 -3.39
C LYS A 18 -14.69 34.09 -2.06
N ALA A 19 -15.64 33.20 -1.83
CA ALA A 19 -15.65 32.28 -0.70
C ALA A 19 -16.10 30.88 -1.14
N PHE A 20 -15.76 29.88 -0.33
CA PHE A 20 -16.11 28.48 -0.56
C PHE A 20 -17.42 28.10 0.14
N PHE A 21 -18.22 27.30 -0.55
CA PHE A 21 -19.46 26.70 -0.05
C PHE A 21 -19.45 25.20 -0.25
N VAL A 22 -20.11 24.47 0.65
CA VAL A 22 -20.22 23.00 0.56
C VAL A 22 -21.09 22.64 -0.63
N ASP A 23 -20.66 21.62 -1.37
CA ASP A 23 -21.37 21.06 -2.52
C ASP A 23 -21.36 19.52 -2.44
N ASP A 24 -22.50 18.89 -2.72
CA ASP A 24 -22.66 17.44 -2.57
C ASP A 24 -21.82 16.63 -3.58
N ALA A 25 -21.45 17.21 -4.72
CA ALA A 25 -20.71 16.54 -5.78
C ALA A 25 -19.21 16.87 -5.76
N GLU A 26 -18.86 18.14 -5.59
CA GLU A 26 -17.47 18.62 -5.65
C GLU A 26 -16.83 18.83 -4.27
N ALA A 27 -17.56 18.52 -3.20
CA ALA A 27 -17.26 18.85 -1.80
C ALA A 27 -17.28 20.36 -1.51
N TRP A 28 -16.58 21.16 -2.31
CA TRP A 28 -16.49 22.61 -2.16
C TRP A 28 -16.53 23.32 -3.52
N VAL A 29 -17.30 24.40 -3.60
CA VAL A 29 -17.41 25.26 -4.80
C VAL A 29 -17.12 26.71 -4.46
N GLN A 30 -16.63 27.46 -5.45
CA GLN A 30 -16.36 28.89 -5.31
C GLN A 30 -17.59 29.71 -5.68
N ALA A 31 -17.92 30.68 -4.83
CA ALA A 31 -18.98 31.65 -5.09
C ALA A 31 -18.50 33.07 -4.79
N THR A 32 -18.92 34.01 -5.62
CA THR A 32 -18.52 35.42 -5.54
C THR A 32 -19.57 36.23 -4.78
N GLN A 33 -19.15 37.02 -3.79
CA GLN A 33 -20.07 37.85 -3.02
C GLN A 33 -20.69 38.94 -3.89
N THR A 34 -22.02 38.98 -3.93
CA THR A 34 -22.79 39.97 -4.71
C THR A 34 -23.43 41.03 -3.82
N ALA A 35 -23.89 40.66 -2.62
CA ALA A 35 -24.52 41.55 -1.65
C ALA A 35 -24.16 41.19 -0.20
N LYS A 36 -24.11 42.21 0.65
CA LYS A 36 -23.89 42.08 2.09
C LYS A 36 -24.61 43.18 2.85
N THR A 37 -25.35 42.77 3.88
CA THR A 37 -26.06 43.65 4.80
C THR A 37 -25.62 43.32 6.22
N VAL A 38 -25.16 44.32 6.96
CA VAL A 38 -24.78 44.20 8.37
C VAL A 38 -25.68 45.13 9.17
N ASP A 39 -26.50 44.58 10.05
CA ASP A 39 -27.31 45.34 10.98
C ASP A 39 -26.59 45.38 12.33
N ALA A 40 -26.01 46.54 12.65
CA ALA A 40 -25.26 46.73 13.89
C ALA A 40 -26.17 46.81 15.13
N GLU A 41 -27.42 47.25 14.97
CA GLU A 41 -28.38 47.37 16.07
C GLU A 41 -29.00 46.00 16.39
N ALA A 42 -29.45 45.27 15.37
CA ALA A 42 -29.94 43.91 15.50
C ALA A 42 -28.82 42.88 15.69
N ARG A 43 -27.56 43.28 15.51
CA ARG A 43 -26.36 42.42 15.60
C ARG A 43 -26.43 41.21 14.67
N THR A 44 -26.82 41.43 13.41
CA THR A 44 -26.95 40.37 12.40
C THR A 44 -26.17 40.70 11.13
N VAL A 45 -25.84 39.65 10.37
CA VAL A 45 -25.24 39.76 9.04
C VAL A 45 -25.94 38.81 8.07
N GLN A 46 -26.22 39.31 6.88
CA GLN A 46 -26.69 38.54 5.74
C GLN A 46 -25.78 38.79 4.55
N MET A 47 -25.34 37.73 3.88
CA MET A 47 -24.49 37.79 2.71
C MET A 47 -25.03 36.88 1.62
N THR A 48 -24.98 37.37 0.39
CA THR A 48 -25.35 36.63 -0.80
C THR A 48 -24.12 36.43 -1.68
N PHE A 49 -23.98 35.22 -2.21
CA PHE A 49 -22.93 34.82 -3.13
C PHE A 49 -23.55 34.13 -4.35
N GLU A 50 -22.91 34.25 -5.50
CA GLU A 50 -23.32 33.64 -6.76
C GLU A 50 -22.25 32.64 -7.21
N ARG A 51 -22.66 31.43 -7.60
CA ARG A 51 -21.72 30.37 -8.01
C ARG A 51 -20.94 30.78 -9.26
N ASP A 52 -19.63 30.66 -9.21
CA ASP A 52 -18.80 30.92 -10.38
C ASP A 52 -19.12 29.90 -11.49
N GLY A 53 -19.44 30.38 -12.70
CA GLY A 53 -19.80 29.54 -13.85
C GLY A 53 -21.28 29.12 -13.93
N HIS A 54 -22.09 29.35 -12.89
CA HIS A 54 -23.52 29.05 -12.87
C HIS A 54 -24.31 30.16 -12.16
N ALA A 55 -24.53 31.26 -12.88
CA ALA A 55 -25.16 32.49 -12.38
C ALA A 55 -26.55 32.31 -11.73
N GLU A 56 -27.26 31.21 -12.03
CA GLU A 56 -28.58 30.93 -11.44
C GLU A 56 -28.51 30.29 -10.04
N THR A 57 -27.32 29.91 -9.56
CA THR A 57 -27.15 29.30 -8.23
C THR A 57 -26.66 30.32 -7.21
N GLU A 58 -27.54 30.67 -6.26
CA GLU A 58 -27.30 31.64 -5.19
C GLU A 58 -27.05 30.94 -3.85
N TYR A 59 -25.97 31.32 -3.15
CA TYR A 59 -25.66 30.88 -1.79
C TYR A 59 -25.91 32.03 -0.81
N LYS A 60 -26.66 31.75 0.27
CA LYS A 60 -26.96 32.74 1.32
C LYS A 60 -26.32 32.32 2.63
N PHE A 61 -25.67 33.26 3.28
CA PHE A 61 -25.13 33.11 4.63
C PHE A 61 -25.80 34.12 5.55
N GLU A 62 -26.44 33.63 6.61
CA GLU A 62 -27.09 34.47 7.62
C GLU A 62 -26.67 34.04 9.01
N ALA A 63 -26.22 34.99 9.83
CA ALA A 63 -25.81 34.74 11.21
C ALA A 63 -26.00 35.97 12.10
N THR A 64 -26.20 35.73 13.40
CA THR A 64 -26.09 36.76 14.44
C THR A 64 -24.64 36.91 14.90
N PHE A 65 -24.27 38.06 15.47
CA PHE A 65 -22.92 38.27 15.99
C PHE A 65 -22.62 37.34 17.16
N ASP A 66 -23.64 36.94 17.92
CA ASP A 66 -23.49 36.02 19.04
C ASP A 66 -23.22 34.59 18.54
N GLU A 67 -23.86 34.16 17.44
CA GLU A 67 -23.55 32.88 16.79
C GLU A 67 -22.11 32.84 16.24
N LEU A 68 -21.64 33.94 15.65
CA LEU A 68 -20.26 34.04 15.15
C LEU A 68 -19.22 34.05 16.28
N ASN A 69 -19.47 34.81 17.35
CA ASN A 69 -18.60 34.86 18.53
C ASN A 69 -18.54 33.51 19.26
N ALA A 70 -19.69 32.81 19.35
CA ALA A 70 -19.77 31.48 19.95
C ALA A 70 -19.28 30.37 19.00
N LYS A 71 -18.97 30.69 17.74
CA LYS A 71 -18.62 29.75 16.66
C LYS A 71 -19.66 28.66 16.42
N THR A 72 -20.93 28.94 16.73
CA THR A 72 -22.04 28.04 16.39
C THR A 72 -22.42 28.14 14.92
N LYS A 73 -22.13 29.27 14.28
CA LYS A 73 -22.00 29.42 12.83
C LYS A 73 -20.61 29.96 12.50
N VAL A 74 -20.03 29.45 11.41
CA VAL A 74 -18.69 29.83 10.95
C VAL A 74 -18.84 30.50 9.59
N LEU A 75 -18.13 31.62 9.38
CA LEU A 75 -18.12 32.32 8.09
C LEU A 75 -17.59 31.40 6.97
N PRO A 76 -18.12 31.53 5.73
CA PRO A 76 -17.70 30.69 4.62
C PRO A 76 -16.21 30.94 4.32
N PRO A 77 -15.36 29.91 4.18
CA PRO A 77 -13.92 30.10 4.03
C PRO A 77 -13.58 30.98 2.81
N LEU A 78 -12.72 31.98 3.00
CA LEU A 78 -12.30 32.86 1.90
C LEU A 78 -11.42 32.12 0.88
N CYS A 79 -11.61 32.45 -0.39
CA CYS A 79 -10.74 31.98 -1.45
C CYS A 79 -9.42 32.77 -1.48
N ASN A 80 -8.34 32.10 -1.84
CA ASN A 80 -7.07 32.78 -2.11
C ASN A 80 -7.15 33.59 -3.41
N PRO A 81 -6.35 34.66 -3.55
CA PRO A 81 -6.23 35.38 -4.81
C PRO A 81 -5.77 34.47 -5.96
N PRO A 82 -6.18 34.72 -7.21
CA PRO A 82 -5.80 33.89 -8.37
C PRO A 82 -4.29 33.75 -8.57
N GLN A 83 -3.48 34.72 -8.11
CA GLN A 83 -2.03 34.68 -8.19
C GLN A 83 -1.39 33.58 -7.32
N LEU A 84 -2.13 33.08 -6.32
CA LEU A 84 -1.70 31.99 -5.42
C LEU A 84 -2.32 30.65 -5.79
N GLU A 85 -2.95 30.56 -6.95
CA GLU A 85 -3.46 29.30 -7.50
C GLU A 85 -2.31 28.45 -8.04
N GLY A 86 -2.36 27.13 -7.83
CA GLY A 86 -1.36 26.21 -8.36
C GLY A 86 0.03 26.28 -7.73
N ILE A 87 0.24 27.02 -6.64
CA ILE A 87 1.57 27.17 -6.00
C ILE A 87 2.20 25.86 -5.53
N ASP A 88 3.53 25.82 -5.53
CA ASP A 88 4.31 24.63 -5.19
C ASP A 88 4.28 24.24 -3.70
N ASP A 89 4.12 25.21 -2.80
CA ASP A 89 4.03 24.97 -1.34
C ASP A 89 2.77 25.62 -0.76
N LEU A 90 1.90 24.76 -0.20
CA LEU A 90 0.62 25.16 0.39
C LEU A 90 0.78 26.13 1.57
N THR A 91 1.96 26.21 2.20
CA THR A 91 2.22 27.17 3.29
C THR A 91 2.29 28.62 2.81
N SER A 92 2.42 28.85 1.50
CA SER A 92 2.43 30.18 0.89
C SER A 92 1.02 30.73 0.60
N LEU A 93 -0.04 29.97 0.90
CA LEU A 93 -1.42 30.44 0.79
C LEU A 93 -1.73 31.49 1.88
N SER A 94 -2.39 32.58 1.51
CA SER A 94 -2.87 33.60 2.46
C SER A 94 -3.94 33.05 3.40
N TYR A 95 -4.86 32.26 2.86
CA TYR A 95 -5.90 31.58 3.61
C TYR A 95 -5.67 30.06 3.53
N LEU A 96 -5.17 29.48 4.61
CA LEU A 96 -4.95 28.05 4.73
C LEU A 96 -6.16 27.37 5.39
N ASN A 97 -7.00 26.77 4.58
CA ASN A 97 -8.19 26.03 5.00
C ASN A 97 -8.39 24.82 4.06
N GLU A 98 -9.26 23.89 4.46
CA GLU A 98 -9.53 22.66 3.70
C GLU A 98 -9.88 22.91 2.22
N PRO A 99 -10.83 23.80 1.87
CA PRO A 99 -11.17 24.01 0.45
C PRO A 99 -10.04 24.68 -0.33
N ALA A 100 -9.23 25.55 0.27
CA ALA A 100 -8.06 26.12 -0.39
C ALA A 100 -7.00 25.06 -0.72
N VAL A 101 -6.77 24.11 0.20
CA VAL A 101 -5.87 22.97 -0.04
C VAL A 101 -6.40 22.10 -1.18
N LEU A 102 -7.69 21.71 -1.11
CA LEU A 102 -8.31 20.88 -2.15
C LEU A 102 -8.25 21.55 -3.53
N HIS A 103 -8.63 22.81 -3.61
CA HIS A 103 -8.64 23.58 -4.86
C HIS A 103 -7.24 23.72 -5.47
N ASN A 104 -6.23 24.02 -4.65
CA ASN A 104 -4.85 24.11 -5.12
C ASN A 104 -4.33 22.76 -5.65
N LEU A 105 -4.57 21.67 -4.92
CA LEU A 105 -4.19 20.33 -5.35
C LEU A 105 -4.90 19.91 -6.64
N GLN A 106 -6.19 20.22 -6.79
CA GLN A 106 -6.95 19.97 -8.01
C GLN A 106 -6.37 20.75 -9.21
N ALA A 107 -6.08 22.05 -9.04
CA ALA A 107 -5.50 22.88 -10.08
C ALA A 107 -4.13 22.33 -10.55
N ARG A 108 -3.26 21.97 -9.60
CA ARG A 108 -1.95 21.37 -9.93
C ARG A 108 -2.08 20.02 -10.61
N TYR A 109 -2.96 19.16 -10.12
CA TYR A 109 -3.20 17.85 -10.70
C TYR A 109 -3.74 17.95 -12.14
N ALA A 110 -4.62 18.92 -12.41
CA ALA A 110 -5.12 19.23 -13.75
C ALA A 110 -4.02 19.71 -14.70
N MET A 111 -2.97 20.35 -14.18
CA MET A 111 -1.75 20.71 -14.91
C MET A 111 -0.73 19.56 -15.01
N HIS A 112 -1.10 18.34 -14.59
CA HIS A 112 -0.24 17.16 -14.51
C HIS A 112 0.92 17.25 -13.49
N ASN A 113 0.85 18.22 -12.57
CA ASN A 113 1.77 18.34 -11.44
C ASN A 113 1.26 17.51 -10.27
N ILE A 114 1.82 16.32 -10.10
CA ILE A 114 1.39 15.34 -9.09
C ILE A 114 1.99 15.57 -7.69
N TYR A 115 2.98 16.44 -7.59
CA TYR A 115 3.72 16.71 -6.36
C TYR A 115 3.50 18.13 -5.89
N THR A 116 3.25 18.29 -4.59
CA THR A 116 3.04 19.59 -3.95
C THR A 116 3.61 19.55 -2.53
N TYR A 117 4.35 20.57 -2.11
CA TYR A 117 4.80 20.69 -0.73
C TYR A 117 3.65 21.16 0.19
N SER A 118 3.68 20.66 1.42
CA SER A 118 2.88 21.15 2.53
C SER A 118 3.82 21.35 3.71
N GLY A 119 4.58 22.45 3.66
CA GLY A 119 5.66 22.71 4.60
C GLY A 119 6.71 21.61 4.51
N ILE A 120 6.87 20.82 5.58
CA ILE A 120 7.85 19.71 5.61
C ILE A 120 7.39 18.45 4.86
N VAL A 121 6.08 18.30 4.61
CA VAL A 121 5.50 17.11 3.96
C VAL A 121 5.47 17.29 2.45
N LEU A 122 5.64 16.20 1.70
CA LEU A 122 5.36 16.15 0.25
C LEU A 122 4.03 15.41 0.03
N VAL A 123 3.08 16.08 -0.61
CA VAL A 123 1.85 15.47 -1.10
C VAL A 123 2.11 14.91 -2.49
N ALA A 124 1.77 13.63 -2.69
CA ALA A 124 1.90 12.94 -3.96
C ALA A 124 0.53 12.39 -4.38
N LEU A 125 0.02 12.85 -5.51
CA LEU A 125 -1.24 12.40 -6.09
C LEU A 125 -0.99 11.32 -7.15
N ASN A 126 -1.70 10.21 -7.09
CA ASN A 126 -1.49 9.11 -8.04
C ASN A 126 -2.05 9.47 -9.43
N PRO A 127 -1.22 9.57 -10.49
CA PRO A 127 -1.68 9.94 -11.83
C PRO A 127 -2.45 8.84 -12.56
N PHE A 128 -2.38 7.58 -12.08
CA PHE A 128 -2.85 6.38 -12.81
C PHE A 128 -2.31 6.25 -14.24
N ALA A 129 -1.21 6.95 -14.54
CA ALA A 129 -0.57 6.98 -15.84
C ALA A 129 0.94 6.99 -15.69
N ARG A 130 1.66 6.58 -16.74
CA ARG A 130 3.10 6.76 -16.80
C ARG A 130 3.40 8.24 -17.02
N VAL A 131 4.22 8.81 -16.14
CA VAL A 131 4.64 10.21 -16.20
C VAL A 131 6.14 10.30 -16.49
N PRO A 132 6.59 11.23 -17.36
CA PRO A 132 7.99 11.38 -17.74
C PRO A 132 8.81 12.17 -16.67
N LEU A 133 8.56 11.95 -15.38
CA LEU A 133 9.17 12.71 -14.27
C LEU A 133 10.38 12.00 -13.64
N TYR A 134 10.67 10.76 -14.04
CA TYR A 134 11.69 9.93 -13.42
C TYR A 134 12.79 9.54 -14.41
N SER A 135 13.13 10.45 -15.33
CA SER A 135 14.27 10.28 -16.23
C SER A 135 15.59 10.45 -15.48
N GLN A 136 16.68 10.01 -16.10
CA GLN A 136 18.03 10.19 -15.56
C GLN A 136 18.38 11.69 -15.48
N ASP A 137 18.04 12.47 -16.52
CA ASP A 137 18.23 13.92 -16.53
C ASP A 137 17.53 14.63 -15.36
N THR A 138 16.30 14.20 -15.01
CA THR A 138 15.59 14.75 -13.86
C THR A 138 16.33 14.41 -12.57
N LEU A 139 16.79 13.16 -12.41
CA LEU A 139 17.52 12.74 -11.23
C LEU A 139 18.79 13.58 -11.02
N GLU A 140 19.58 13.79 -12.08
CA GLU A 140 20.79 14.61 -12.05
C GLU A 140 20.49 16.08 -11.78
N ALA A 141 19.37 16.61 -12.28
CA ALA A 141 18.94 17.98 -12.00
C ALA A 141 18.68 18.22 -10.50
N TYR A 142 18.15 17.23 -9.78
CA TYR A 142 17.89 17.33 -8.34
C TYR A 142 19.13 17.03 -7.48
N ALA A 143 20.14 16.33 -8.00
CA ALA A 143 21.36 16.03 -7.25
C ALA A 143 22.12 17.30 -6.84
N GLY A 144 22.48 17.41 -5.56
CA GLY A 144 23.17 18.57 -4.99
C GLY A 144 22.31 19.82 -4.82
N ARG A 145 21.01 19.78 -5.12
CA ARG A 145 20.10 20.93 -5.00
C ARG A 145 19.41 20.96 -3.65
N MET A 146 19.28 22.16 -3.08
CA MET A 146 18.49 22.33 -1.87
C MET A 146 17.00 22.23 -2.16
N ARG A 147 16.25 21.72 -1.19
CA ARG A 147 14.79 21.71 -1.23
C ARG A 147 14.25 23.13 -1.45
N GLY A 148 13.39 23.29 -2.45
CA GLY A 148 12.77 24.57 -2.81
C GLY A 148 13.50 25.36 -3.90
N GLU A 149 14.70 24.94 -4.33
CA GLU A 149 15.33 25.51 -5.55
C GLU A 149 14.63 25.06 -6.83
N LEU A 150 14.08 23.85 -6.82
CA LEU A 150 13.34 23.23 -7.91
C LEU A 150 11.91 22.91 -7.46
N GLU A 151 11.07 22.57 -8.42
CA GLU A 151 9.68 22.18 -8.21
C GLU A 151 9.55 21.01 -7.20
N PRO A 152 8.37 20.83 -6.57
CA PRO A 152 8.14 19.72 -5.67
C PRO A 152 8.36 18.39 -6.36
N HIS A 153 9.24 17.57 -5.81
CA HIS A 153 9.50 16.24 -6.36
C HIS A 153 9.97 15.28 -5.29
N LEU A 154 9.77 13.99 -5.55
CA LEU A 154 10.21 12.92 -4.67
C LEU A 154 11.75 12.84 -4.56
N PHE A 155 12.45 13.18 -5.64
CA PHE A 155 13.91 13.27 -5.65
C PHE A 155 14.41 14.40 -4.77
N ALA A 156 13.68 15.52 -4.64
CA ALA A 156 14.05 16.58 -3.70
C ALA A 156 13.99 16.10 -2.24
N ILE A 157 13.00 15.27 -1.87
CA ILE A 157 12.92 14.65 -0.54
C ILE A 157 14.05 13.64 -0.32
N SER A 158 14.41 12.91 -1.38
CA SER A 158 15.51 11.94 -1.33
C SER A 158 16.85 12.65 -1.16
N GLU A 159 17.09 13.74 -1.89
CA GLU A 159 18.30 14.56 -1.77
C GLU A 159 18.39 15.26 -0.43
N ASP A 160 17.31 15.86 0.06
CA ASP A 160 17.27 16.51 1.38
C ASP A 160 17.62 15.52 2.50
N ALA A 161 17.11 14.28 2.41
CA ALA A 161 17.50 13.21 3.32
C ALA A 161 18.98 12.82 3.15
N PHE A 162 19.47 12.65 1.93
CA PHE A 162 20.88 12.31 1.70
C PHE A 162 21.83 13.39 2.24
N GLN A 163 21.58 14.65 1.91
CA GLN A 163 22.35 15.80 2.39
C GLN A 163 22.27 15.92 3.91
N GLY A 164 21.09 15.71 4.50
CA GLY A 164 20.92 15.66 5.96
C GLY A 164 21.75 14.56 6.61
N MET A 165 21.82 13.37 6.00
CA MET A 165 22.66 12.26 6.47
C MET A 165 24.15 12.63 6.44
N VAL A 166 24.62 13.19 5.32
CA VAL A 166 26.03 13.55 5.11
C VAL A 166 26.45 14.71 6.01
N ARG A 167 25.67 15.79 6.03
CA ARG A 167 25.94 17.02 6.79
C ARG A 167 25.88 16.77 8.29
N ASP A 168 24.80 16.13 8.77
CA ASP A 168 24.53 16.02 10.20
C ASP A 168 25.10 14.73 10.81
N ARG A 169 25.63 13.82 9.98
CA ARG A 169 26.13 12.49 10.36
C ARG A 169 25.14 11.70 11.20
N ARG A 170 23.87 11.75 10.77
CA ARG A 170 22.74 11.10 11.46
C ARG A 170 21.92 10.28 10.47
N ASN A 171 21.44 9.13 10.95
CA ASN A 171 20.51 8.29 10.21
C ASN A 171 19.23 9.07 9.89
N GLN A 172 18.71 8.87 8.68
CA GLN A 172 17.51 9.53 8.18
C GLN A 172 16.38 8.53 8.00
N THR A 173 15.15 9.03 7.92
CA THR A 173 13.98 8.18 7.69
C THR A 173 13.00 8.90 6.79
N ILE A 174 12.67 8.27 5.67
CA ILE A 174 11.60 8.70 4.78
C ILE A 174 10.37 7.85 5.06
N ILE A 175 9.29 8.48 5.51
CA ILE A 175 8.02 7.81 5.82
C ILE A 175 7.04 8.09 4.69
N VAL A 176 6.57 7.04 4.02
CA VAL A 176 5.57 7.13 2.95
C VAL A 176 4.24 6.57 3.46
N SER A 177 3.26 7.45 3.65
CA SER A 177 1.92 7.11 4.15
C SER A 177 0.82 7.37 3.11
N GLY A 178 -0.30 6.66 3.23
CA GLY A 178 -1.45 6.81 2.35
C GLY A 178 -2.30 5.54 2.29
N GLU A 179 -3.51 5.63 1.76
CA GLU A 179 -4.41 4.48 1.59
C GLU A 179 -3.85 3.45 0.59
N SER A 180 -4.46 2.25 0.52
CA SER A 180 -4.07 1.26 -0.50
C SER A 180 -4.37 1.82 -1.89
N GLY A 181 -3.43 1.67 -2.83
CA GLY A 181 -3.53 2.25 -4.17
C GLY A 181 -3.02 3.70 -4.29
N ALA A 182 -2.66 4.37 -3.20
CA ALA A 182 -2.19 5.77 -3.24
C ALA A 182 -0.81 5.97 -3.91
N GLY A 183 -0.05 4.90 -4.20
CA GLY A 183 1.26 4.98 -4.86
C GLY A 183 2.48 4.78 -3.95
N LYS A 184 2.29 4.43 -2.66
CA LYS A 184 3.39 4.26 -1.68
C LYS A 184 4.56 3.40 -2.17
N THR A 185 4.27 2.22 -2.75
CA THR A 185 5.27 1.29 -3.27
C THR A 185 6.06 1.89 -4.43
N MET A 186 5.38 2.61 -5.33
CA MET A 186 6.02 3.30 -6.45
C MET A 186 6.93 4.42 -5.96
N SER A 187 6.49 5.22 -4.99
CA SER A 187 7.34 6.24 -4.37
C SER A 187 8.59 5.62 -3.74
N ALA A 188 8.46 4.55 -2.94
CA ALA A 188 9.60 3.87 -2.36
C ALA A 188 10.59 3.36 -3.43
N LYS A 189 10.09 2.84 -4.57
CA LYS A 189 10.92 2.41 -5.70
C LYS A 189 11.72 3.56 -6.31
N TYR A 190 11.10 4.72 -6.53
CA TYR A 190 11.80 5.88 -7.08
C TYR A 190 12.79 6.50 -6.08
N ILE A 191 12.48 6.52 -4.79
CA ILE A 191 13.43 6.92 -3.73
C ILE A 191 14.67 6.00 -3.75
N MET A 192 14.47 4.68 -3.81
CA MET A 192 15.58 3.73 -3.91
C MET A 192 16.42 3.97 -5.16
N ARG A 193 15.78 4.17 -6.31
CA ARG A 193 16.48 4.50 -7.57
C ARG A 193 17.30 5.77 -7.44
N TYR A 194 16.79 6.78 -6.73
CA TYR A 194 17.53 8.01 -6.48
C TYR A 194 18.84 7.74 -5.73
N PHE A 195 18.76 7.04 -4.59
CA PHE A 195 19.95 6.71 -3.79
C PHE A 195 20.94 5.80 -4.51
N ALA A 196 20.46 4.94 -5.40
CA ALA A 196 21.30 4.09 -6.24
C ALA A 196 22.08 4.90 -7.29
N SER A 197 21.48 5.92 -7.89
CA SER A 197 22.06 6.56 -9.08
C SER A 197 22.68 7.95 -8.85
N ALA A 198 22.27 8.71 -7.82
CA ALA A 198 22.63 10.12 -7.68
C ALA A 198 24.05 10.36 -7.16
N HIS A 199 24.61 9.43 -6.37
CA HIS A 199 25.85 9.63 -5.61
C HIS A 199 26.85 8.46 -5.77
N ASP A 200 26.73 7.68 -6.83
CA ASP A 200 27.71 6.65 -7.16
C ASP A 200 28.91 7.26 -7.90
N ASP A 201 29.88 7.75 -7.12
CA ASP A 201 31.17 8.27 -7.60
C ASP A 201 31.97 7.23 -8.42
N THR A 202 31.59 5.95 -8.43
CA THR A 202 32.26 4.92 -9.23
C THR A 202 31.87 4.93 -10.71
N LYS A 203 30.86 5.72 -11.10
CA LYS A 203 30.53 5.99 -12.52
C LYS A 203 31.48 6.99 -13.19
N ALA A 204 32.76 6.96 -12.81
CA ALA A 204 33.82 7.60 -13.56
C ALA A 204 34.17 6.75 -14.81
N GLN A 205 33.72 7.26 -15.96
CA GLN A 205 34.29 7.15 -17.31
C GLN A 205 34.12 5.90 -18.19
N ASP A 206 33.80 4.69 -17.72
CA ASP A 206 33.74 3.50 -18.63
C ASP A 206 32.51 2.57 -18.49
N ALA A 207 31.53 2.90 -17.64
CA ALA A 207 30.30 2.09 -17.53
C ALA A 207 29.19 2.63 -18.43
N ALA A 208 28.48 1.75 -19.13
CA ALA A 208 27.30 2.12 -19.92
C ALA A 208 26.30 2.90 -19.03
N PRO A 209 25.58 3.91 -19.58
CA PRO A 209 24.67 4.77 -18.81
C PRO A 209 23.57 4.03 -18.01
N ASP A 210 23.31 2.76 -18.33
CA ASP A 210 22.33 1.89 -17.64
C ASP A 210 22.95 0.83 -16.69
N ALA A 211 24.26 0.89 -16.41
CA ALA A 211 24.88 -0.06 -15.48
C ALA A 211 24.45 0.24 -14.03
N ILE A 212 23.60 -0.65 -13.49
CA ILE A 212 23.16 -0.69 -12.09
C ILE A 212 24.18 -1.51 -11.29
N SER A 213 24.57 -1.08 -10.09
CA SER A 213 25.47 -1.87 -9.24
C SER A 213 24.81 -3.20 -8.86
N ARG A 214 25.58 -4.27 -8.67
CA ARG A 214 25.03 -5.58 -8.25
C ARG A 214 24.20 -5.47 -6.96
N VAL A 215 24.62 -4.62 -6.03
CA VAL A 215 23.89 -4.38 -4.77
C VAL A 215 22.54 -3.72 -5.05
N GLU A 216 22.48 -2.78 -5.98
CA GLU A 216 21.24 -2.11 -6.39
C GLU A 216 20.29 -3.06 -7.13
N GLU A 217 20.82 -3.88 -8.04
CA GLU A 217 20.05 -4.91 -8.74
C GLU A 217 19.41 -5.87 -7.74
N GLN A 218 20.16 -6.31 -6.72
CA GLN A 218 19.67 -7.16 -5.64
C GLN A 218 18.57 -6.47 -4.81
N ILE A 219 18.77 -5.21 -4.43
CA ILE A 219 17.77 -4.44 -3.68
C ILE A 219 16.48 -4.30 -4.50
N LEU A 220 16.58 -3.98 -5.79
CA LEU A 220 15.42 -3.83 -6.66
C LEU A 220 14.70 -5.15 -6.89
N ALA A 221 15.44 -6.27 -7.00
CA ALA A 221 14.91 -7.62 -7.12
C ALA A 221 14.14 -8.11 -5.88
N THR A 222 14.33 -7.50 -4.70
CA THR A 222 13.49 -7.82 -3.53
C THR A 222 12.02 -7.46 -3.71
N ASN A 223 11.69 -6.47 -4.56
CA ASN A 223 10.30 -6.02 -4.71
C ASN A 223 9.42 -7.07 -5.37
N PRO A 224 9.74 -7.65 -6.55
CA PRO A 224 8.94 -8.74 -7.14
C PRO A 224 8.71 -9.89 -6.16
N VAL A 225 9.73 -10.27 -5.40
CA VAL A 225 9.63 -11.35 -4.40
C VAL A 225 8.65 -10.96 -3.29
N LEU A 226 8.83 -9.81 -2.65
CA LEU A 226 7.96 -9.38 -1.55
C LEU A 226 6.55 -9.05 -2.01
N GLU A 227 6.35 -8.60 -3.25
CA GLU A 227 5.03 -8.39 -3.83
C GLU A 227 4.35 -9.74 -4.12
N SER A 228 5.06 -10.72 -4.66
CA SER A 228 4.54 -12.07 -4.90
C SER A 228 4.05 -12.75 -3.61
N PHE A 229 4.88 -12.71 -2.55
CA PHE A 229 4.61 -13.38 -1.28
C PHE A 229 3.86 -12.52 -0.24
N GLY A 230 3.74 -11.21 -0.46
CA GLY A 230 3.20 -10.28 0.54
C GLY A 230 2.03 -9.43 0.06
N ASN A 231 1.76 -9.38 -1.25
CA ASN A 231 0.64 -8.64 -1.81
C ASN A 231 -0.47 -9.58 -2.30
N ALA A 232 -1.68 -9.03 -2.35
CA ALA A 232 -2.86 -9.72 -2.86
C ALA A 232 -3.83 -8.72 -3.51
N LYS A 233 -4.72 -9.25 -4.36
CA LYS A 233 -5.85 -8.49 -4.89
C LYS A 233 -6.90 -8.27 -3.80
N THR A 234 -7.33 -7.02 -3.67
CA THR A 234 -8.46 -6.60 -2.82
C THR A 234 -9.47 -5.85 -3.68
N THR A 235 -10.65 -5.55 -3.12
CA THR A 235 -11.66 -4.74 -3.81
C THR A 235 -11.21 -3.31 -4.17
N ARG A 236 -10.18 -2.78 -3.49
CA ARG A 236 -9.68 -1.41 -3.69
C ARG A 236 -8.40 -1.31 -4.53
N ASN A 237 -7.61 -2.38 -4.57
CA ASN A 237 -6.31 -2.40 -5.21
C ASN A 237 -5.94 -3.84 -5.59
N ASP A 238 -5.56 -4.03 -6.84
CA ASP A 238 -5.19 -5.33 -7.42
C ASP A 238 -3.82 -5.86 -6.90
N ASN A 239 -2.93 -4.97 -6.43
CA ASN A 239 -1.62 -5.31 -5.88
C ASN A 239 -1.45 -4.67 -4.49
N SER A 240 -2.31 -5.05 -3.54
CA SER A 240 -2.39 -4.46 -2.20
C SER A 240 -1.40 -5.12 -1.25
N SER A 241 -0.44 -4.37 -0.70
CA SER A 241 0.49 -4.90 0.31
C SER A 241 -0.23 -5.27 1.61
N ARG A 242 -0.03 -6.51 2.05
CA ARG A 242 -0.67 -7.08 3.25
C ARG A 242 0.32 -7.27 4.40
N PHE A 243 1.36 -6.46 4.41
CA PHE A 243 2.41 -6.38 5.42
C PHE A 243 3.03 -4.97 5.39
N GLY A 244 3.63 -4.53 6.50
CA GLY A 244 4.46 -3.34 6.57
C GLY A 244 5.91 -3.68 6.16
N LYS A 245 6.55 -2.79 5.40
CA LYS A 245 7.94 -2.93 4.95
C LYS A 245 8.77 -1.76 5.44
N PHE A 246 9.90 -2.04 6.07
CA PHE A 246 10.94 -1.08 6.41
C PHE A 246 12.24 -1.49 5.74
N LEU A 247 12.77 -0.63 4.90
CA LEU A 247 14.05 -0.84 4.21
C LEU A 247 15.08 0.12 4.81
N GLU A 248 16.11 -0.44 5.43
CA GLU A 248 17.29 0.29 5.91
C GLU A 248 18.37 0.20 4.83
N ILE A 249 18.77 1.33 4.25
CA ILE A 249 19.88 1.41 3.30
C ILE A 249 21.10 1.93 4.06
N ARG A 250 22.21 1.22 3.99
CA ARG A 250 23.48 1.61 4.61
C ARG A 250 24.43 2.16 3.57
N PHE A 251 25.00 3.30 3.91
CA PHE A 251 26.03 3.96 3.12
C PHE A 251 27.38 3.84 3.83
N ASN A 252 28.44 3.65 3.06
CA ASN A 252 29.80 3.67 3.58
C ASN A 252 30.31 5.11 3.76
N GLU A 253 31.56 5.27 4.21
CA GLU A 253 32.19 6.58 4.41
C GLU A 253 32.37 7.41 3.12
N ARG A 254 32.27 6.77 1.94
CA ARG A 254 32.27 7.43 0.63
C ARG A 254 30.85 7.72 0.12
N HIS A 255 29.85 7.56 0.99
CA HIS A 255 28.43 7.74 0.68
C HIS A 255 27.87 6.84 -0.44
N ALA A 256 28.54 5.73 -0.74
CA ALA A 256 28.02 4.70 -1.64
C ALA A 256 27.23 3.64 -0.86
N ILE A 257 26.22 3.04 -1.49
CA ILE A 257 25.41 1.98 -0.89
C ILE A 257 26.29 0.75 -0.62
N GLU A 258 26.39 0.35 0.64
CA GLU A 258 27.15 -0.82 1.08
C GLU A 258 26.24 -2.04 1.29
N ALA A 259 25.05 -1.82 1.87
CA ALA A 259 24.12 -2.88 2.20
C ALA A 259 22.69 -2.35 2.32
N ALA A 260 21.71 -3.26 2.29
CA ALA A 260 20.35 -2.97 2.67
C ALA A 260 19.76 -4.08 3.54
N TYR A 261 18.89 -3.71 4.47
CA TYR A 261 18.19 -4.63 5.36
C TYR A 261 16.69 -4.39 5.26
N ILE A 262 15.93 -5.47 5.07
CA ILE A 262 14.48 -5.41 5.06
C ILE A 262 13.97 -5.94 6.38
N ARG A 263 13.06 -5.20 7.01
CA ARG A 263 12.26 -5.66 8.14
C ARG A 263 10.80 -5.61 7.74
N THR A 264 10.09 -6.69 8.03
CA THR A 264 8.67 -6.81 7.74
C THR A 264 7.87 -6.79 9.04
N TYR A 265 6.63 -6.32 8.95
CA TYR A 265 5.73 -6.20 10.09
C TYR A 265 4.33 -6.64 9.70
N LEU A 266 3.64 -7.32 10.62
CA LEU A 266 2.20 -7.55 10.55
C LEU A 266 1.69 -8.16 9.23
N LEU A 267 2.32 -9.24 8.76
CA LEU A 267 1.78 -10.02 7.64
C LEU A 267 0.35 -10.49 7.95
N GLU A 268 -0.61 -10.23 7.06
CA GLU A 268 -2.01 -10.61 7.19
C GLU A 268 -2.23 -12.13 7.04
N ARG A 269 -1.86 -12.91 8.06
CA ARG A 269 -1.94 -14.38 8.04
C ARG A 269 -3.33 -14.92 7.67
N SER A 270 -4.41 -14.22 8.02
CA SER A 270 -5.78 -14.64 7.68
C SER A 270 -6.02 -14.74 6.17
N ARG A 271 -5.32 -13.93 5.36
CA ARG A 271 -5.42 -13.94 3.89
C ARG A 271 -5.17 -15.32 3.29
N LEU A 272 -4.27 -16.10 3.90
CA LEU A 272 -3.91 -17.42 3.40
C LEU A 272 -5.10 -18.37 3.34
N VAL A 273 -5.97 -18.33 4.34
CA VAL A 273 -7.01 -19.35 4.54
C VAL A 273 -8.41 -18.84 4.24
N TYR A 274 -8.58 -17.52 4.11
CA TYR A 274 -9.86 -16.88 3.84
C TYR A 274 -9.72 -15.70 2.89
N GLN A 275 -10.62 -15.63 1.90
CA GLN A 275 -10.74 -14.51 0.98
C GLN A 275 -12.21 -14.09 0.84
N PRO A 276 -12.54 -12.80 1.05
CA PRO A 276 -13.83 -12.25 0.66
C PRO A 276 -14.11 -12.37 -0.85
N ALA A 277 -15.37 -12.21 -1.23
CA ALA A 277 -15.77 -12.17 -2.63
C ALA A 277 -14.98 -11.11 -3.42
N SER A 278 -14.58 -11.46 -4.64
CA SER A 278 -13.77 -10.66 -5.56
C SER A 278 -12.31 -10.40 -5.13
N GLU A 279 -11.85 -10.97 -4.02
CA GLU A 279 -10.46 -10.88 -3.58
C GLU A 279 -9.65 -12.15 -3.90
N ARG A 280 -8.32 -12.03 -3.89
CA ARG A 280 -7.40 -13.17 -4.03
C ARG A 280 -6.66 -13.47 -2.73
N ASN A 281 -6.05 -14.66 -2.70
CA ASN A 281 -4.93 -14.96 -1.82
C ASN A 281 -3.65 -14.23 -2.33
N TYR A 282 -2.50 -14.48 -1.70
CA TYR A 282 -1.21 -13.96 -2.15
C TYR A 282 -0.89 -14.37 -3.58
N HIS A 283 -0.25 -13.47 -4.34
CA HIS A 283 0.00 -13.65 -5.77
C HIS A 283 0.80 -14.92 -6.08
N VAL A 284 1.76 -15.28 -5.22
CA VAL A 284 2.61 -16.46 -5.40
C VAL A 284 1.84 -17.76 -5.65
N PHE A 285 0.64 -17.92 -5.07
CA PHE A 285 -0.16 -19.12 -5.29
C PHE A 285 -0.71 -19.19 -6.71
N TYR A 286 -1.22 -18.08 -7.23
CA TYR A 286 -1.74 -18.00 -8.60
C TYR A 286 -0.60 -18.07 -9.62
N GLN A 287 0.54 -17.45 -9.31
CA GLN A 287 1.77 -17.55 -10.09
C GLN A 287 2.25 -19.00 -10.21
N LEU A 288 2.37 -19.72 -9.09
CA LEU A 288 2.74 -21.14 -9.12
C LEU A 288 1.74 -21.98 -9.94
N LEU A 289 0.44 -21.75 -9.74
CA LEU A 289 -0.62 -22.49 -10.43
C LEU A 289 -0.71 -22.20 -11.93
N ALA A 290 -0.27 -21.03 -12.37
CA ALA A 290 -0.24 -20.65 -13.78
C ALA A 290 1.10 -21.03 -14.45
N GLY A 291 2.23 -20.71 -13.80
CA GLY A 291 3.57 -20.80 -14.36
C GLY A 291 4.30 -22.14 -14.20
N ALA A 292 3.82 -23.05 -13.34
CA ALA A 292 4.44 -24.37 -13.21
C ALA A 292 4.34 -25.17 -14.53
N ASP A 293 5.47 -25.74 -14.96
CA ASP A 293 5.53 -26.65 -16.10
C ASP A 293 4.90 -28.02 -15.80
N LYS A 294 4.80 -28.88 -16.83
CA LYS A 294 4.14 -30.20 -16.71
C LYS A 294 4.81 -31.13 -15.69
N ASP A 295 6.13 -31.11 -15.62
CA ASP A 295 6.90 -32.00 -14.75
C ASP A 295 6.79 -31.52 -13.29
N MET A 296 6.89 -30.21 -13.07
CA MET A 296 6.67 -29.56 -11.80
C MET A 296 5.24 -29.78 -11.30
N ARG A 297 4.21 -29.61 -12.15
CA ARG A 297 2.82 -29.89 -11.78
C ARG A 297 2.62 -31.33 -11.32
N THR A 298 3.19 -32.29 -12.04
CA THR A 298 3.11 -33.70 -11.69
C THR A 298 3.76 -33.97 -10.34
N ARG A 299 4.97 -33.42 -10.12
CA ARG A 299 5.71 -33.55 -8.86
C ARG A 299 5.01 -32.88 -7.67
N LEU A 300 4.35 -31.75 -7.89
CA LEU A 300 3.66 -30.96 -6.86
C LEU A 300 2.19 -31.38 -6.66
N GLY A 301 1.68 -32.33 -7.46
CA GLY A 301 0.28 -32.75 -7.44
C GLY A 301 -0.69 -31.63 -7.82
N LEU A 302 -0.30 -30.73 -8.71
CA LEU A 302 -1.15 -29.63 -9.20
C LEU A 302 -2.02 -30.09 -10.38
N PRO A 303 -3.19 -29.47 -10.61
CA PRO A 303 -4.01 -29.75 -11.80
C PRO A 303 -3.26 -29.56 -13.10
N ALA A 304 -3.57 -30.40 -14.09
CA ALA A 304 -2.93 -30.36 -15.42
C ALA A 304 -3.30 -29.10 -16.21
N ASP A 305 -4.53 -28.61 -16.08
CA ASP A 305 -4.98 -27.37 -16.71
C ASP A 305 -4.62 -26.15 -15.85
N ALA A 306 -3.63 -25.38 -16.31
CA ALA A 306 -3.15 -24.17 -15.67
C ALA A 306 -4.23 -23.09 -15.53
N ALA A 307 -5.14 -22.98 -16.51
CA ALA A 307 -6.08 -21.87 -16.58
C ALA A 307 -7.14 -21.93 -15.46
N THR A 308 -7.49 -23.15 -15.04
CA THR A 308 -8.54 -23.42 -14.04
C THR A 308 -7.99 -23.99 -12.73
N ALA A 309 -6.67 -24.20 -12.61
CA ALA A 309 -6.05 -24.82 -11.44
C ALA A 309 -6.35 -24.09 -10.13
N TRP A 310 -6.50 -22.76 -10.15
CA TRP A 310 -6.83 -21.95 -8.98
C TRP A 310 -8.21 -22.27 -8.37
N ASP A 311 -9.16 -22.78 -9.17
CA ASP A 311 -10.49 -23.16 -8.69
C ASP A 311 -10.48 -24.52 -7.97
N SER A 312 -9.42 -25.32 -8.17
CA SER A 312 -9.29 -26.65 -7.55
C SER A 312 -8.90 -26.60 -6.08
N PHE A 313 -8.42 -25.46 -5.55
CA PHE A 313 -7.94 -25.34 -4.18
C PHE A 313 -8.77 -24.37 -3.35
N ASN A 314 -9.18 -24.82 -2.16
CA ASN A 314 -10.00 -24.02 -1.24
C ASN A 314 -9.33 -22.69 -0.87
N TYR A 315 -8.02 -22.65 -0.72
CA TYR A 315 -7.30 -21.42 -0.35
C TYR A 315 -7.13 -20.42 -1.49
N THR A 316 -7.51 -20.73 -2.74
CA THR A 316 -7.42 -19.79 -3.87
C THR A 316 -8.77 -19.48 -4.52
N ARG A 317 -9.78 -20.34 -4.33
CA ARG A 317 -11.09 -20.22 -4.99
C ARG A 317 -12.15 -19.39 -4.26
N GLN A 318 -12.01 -19.14 -2.95
CA GLN A 318 -13.09 -18.57 -2.12
C GLN A 318 -13.60 -17.21 -2.61
N GLY A 319 -12.72 -16.36 -3.14
CA GLY A 319 -13.11 -15.06 -3.68
C GLY A 319 -13.77 -15.11 -5.05
N GLY A 320 -13.82 -16.27 -5.72
CA GLY A 320 -14.44 -16.43 -7.04
C GLY A 320 -13.71 -15.72 -8.18
N SER A 321 -12.47 -15.27 -7.96
CA SER A 321 -11.67 -14.53 -8.96
C SER A 321 -10.25 -15.07 -9.01
N GLY A 322 -9.94 -15.89 -10.02
CA GLY A 322 -8.58 -16.39 -10.24
C GLY A 322 -7.64 -15.42 -10.95
N GLN A 323 -8.21 -14.54 -11.77
CA GLN A 323 -7.47 -13.67 -12.68
C GLN A 323 -7.60 -12.20 -12.29
N ILE A 324 -6.57 -11.43 -12.61
CA ILE A 324 -6.57 -9.96 -12.56
C ILE A 324 -6.50 -9.46 -14.01
N ALA A 325 -7.27 -8.43 -14.33
CA ALA A 325 -7.21 -7.81 -15.64
C ALA A 325 -5.78 -7.32 -15.93
N ASN A 326 -5.26 -7.64 -17.11
CA ASN A 326 -3.91 -7.26 -17.58
C ASN A 326 -2.72 -7.80 -16.76
N VAL A 327 -2.93 -8.83 -15.94
CA VAL A 327 -1.82 -9.53 -15.25
C VAL A 327 -1.72 -10.96 -15.79
N ASP A 328 -0.50 -11.34 -16.18
CA ASP A 328 -0.16 -12.69 -16.61
C ASP A 328 0.59 -13.38 -15.46
N ASP A 329 -0.13 -14.14 -14.63
CA ASP A 329 0.45 -14.80 -13.45
C ASP A 329 1.57 -15.80 -13.84
N ALA A 330 1.60 -16.34 -15.07
CA ALA A 330 2.67 -17.22 -15.53
C ALA A 330 3.97 -16.45 -15.82
N LYS A 331 3.88 -15.26 -16.41
CA LYS A 331 5.05 -14.38 -16.57
C LYS A 331 5.54 -13.84 -15.23
N GLU A 332 4.63 -13.50 -14.34
CA GLU A 332 4.99 -13.05 -12.99
C GLU A 332 5.66 -14.18 -12.16
N PHE A 333 5.32 -15.45 -12.41
CA PHE A 333 6.05 -16.59 -11.85
C PHE A 333 7.50 -16.66 -12.32
N GLU A 334 7.74 -16.47 -13.63
CA GLU A 334 9.10 -16.40 -14.19
C GLU A 334 9.88 -15.22 -13.61
N HIS A 335 9.27 -14.03 -13.57
CA HIS A 335 9.86 -12.84 -12.97
C HIS A 335 10.22 -13.04 -11.49
N THR A 336 9.33 -13.66 -10.71
CA THR A 336 9.57 -13.95 -9.29
C THR A 336 10.70 -14.97 -9.11
N SER A 337 10.73 -16.02 -9.93
CA SER A 337 11.78 -17.07 -9.89
C SER A 337 13.16 -16.50 -10.24
N ASN A 338 13.22 -15.62 -11.25
CA ASN A 338 14.43 -14.91 -11.62
C ASN A 338 14.89 -13.98 -10.48
N ALA A 339 13.97 -13.21 -9.90
CA ALA A 339 14.27 -12.31 -8.78
C ALA A 339 14.78 -13.05 -7.54
N LEU A 340 14.19 -14.21 -7.22
CA LEU A 340 14.70 -15.12 -6.17
C LEU A 340 16.15 -15.53 -6.45
N GLY A 341 16.49 -15.84 -7.70
CA GLY A 341 17.85 -16.15 -8.12
C GLY A 341 18.83 -14.99 -7.93
N VAL A 342 18.44 -13.77 -8.29
CA VAL A 342 19.27 -12.55 -8.14
C VAL A 342 19.63 -12.28 -6.68
N ILE A 343 18.68 -12.48 -5.76
CA ILE A 343 18.91 -12.31 -4.31
C ILE A 343 19.60 -13.52 -3.65
N GLY A 344 19.95 -14.56 -4.42
CA GLY A 344 20.77 -15.68 -3.97
C GLY A 344 20.00 -16.94 -3.53
N VAL A 345 18.69 -17.02 -3.78
CA VAL A 345 17.91 -18.24 -3.54
C VAL A 345 18.18 -19.24 -4.66
N THR A 346 18.87 -20.32 -4.33
CA THR A 346 19.28 -21.37 -5.27
C THR A 346 18.08 -22.11 -5.88
N ALA A 347 18.25 -22.71 -7.06
CA ALA A 347 17.19 -23.48 -7.72
C ALA A 347 16.64 -24.64 -6.83
N GLU A 348 17.51 -25.25 -6.02
CA GLU A 348 17.11 -26.28 -5.04
C GLU A 348 16.18 -25.67 -3.97
N GLN A 349 16.57 -24.54 -3.37
CA GLN A 349 15.76 -23.84 -2.40
C GLN A 349 14.44 -23.35 -3.00
N GLN A 350 14.44 -22.83 -4.23
CA GLN A 350 13.21 -22.50 -4.95
C GLN A 350 12.31 -23.73 -5.11
N GLY A 351 12.89 -24.90 -5.41
CA GLY A 351 12.18 -26.17 -5.43
C GLY A 351 11.49 -26.51 -4.10
N HIS A 352 12.15 -26.27 -2.96
CA HIS A 352 11.56 -26.44 -1.63
C HIS A 352 10.45 -25.42 -1.34
N ILE A 353 10.62 -24.16 -1.76
CA ILE A 353 9.58 -23.12 -1.65
C ILE A 353 8.32 -23.55 -2.42
N HIS A 354 8.48 -23.99 -3.67
CA HIS A 354 7.36 -24.45 -4.50
C HIS A 354 6.67 -25.68 -3.89
N ALA A 355 7.42 -26.61 -3.31
CA ALA A 355 6.88 -27.76 -2.59
C ALA A 355 6.05 -27.34 -1.36
N LEU A 356 6.54 -26.38 -0.58
CA LEU A 356 5.83 -25.85 0.59
C LEU A 356 4.56 -25.10 0.18
N LEU A 357 4.60 -24.30 -0.87
CA LEU A 357 3.42 -23.60 -1.41
C LEU A 357 2.35 -24.60 -1.89
N ALA A 358 2.74 -25.63 -2.64
CA ALA A 358 1.82 -26.69 -3.06
C ALA A 358 1.26 -27.46 -1.86
N ALA A 359 2.08 -27.76 -0.85
CA ALA A 359 1.62 -28.41 0.38
C ALA A 359 0.55 -27.57 1.09
N LEU A 360 0.70 -26.25 1.17
CA LEU A 360 -0.30 -25.35 1.75
C LEU A 360 -1.64 -25.40 0.99
N LEU A 361 -1.59 -25.45 -0.34
CA LEU A 361 -2.79 -25.60 -1.17
C LEU A 361 -3.51 -26.93 -0.89
N HIS A 362 -2.75 -28.04 -0.81
CA HIS A 362 -3.28 -29.36 -0.45
C HIS A 362 -3.83 -29.39 0.97
N ILE A 363 -3.16 -28.76 1.95
CA ILE A 363 -3.67 -28.64 3.33
C ILE A 363 -5.06 -28.01 3.34
N GLY A 364 -5.28 -26.96 2.54
CA GLY A 364 -6.59 -26.30 2.45
C GLY A 364 -7.72 -27.19 1.94
N ASN A 365 -7.38 -28.26 1.20
CA ASN A 365 -8.31 -29.23 0.62
C ASN A 365 -8.54 -30.48 1.48
N ILE A 366 -7.81 -30.67 2.59
CA ILE A 366 -8.03 -31.81 3.49
C ILE A 366 -9.48 -31.79 3.97
N ASP A 367 -10.22 -32.86 3.69
CA ASP A 367 -11.61 -32.98 4.11
C ASP A 367 -11.68 -33.51 5.54
N ILE A 368 -12.14 -32.63 6.44
CA ILE A 368 -12.35 -32.96 7.83
C ILE A 368 -13.85 -33.19 8.04
N THR A 369 -14.19 -34.45 8.24
CA THR A 369 -15.54 -34.91 8.55
C THR A 369 -15.75 -35.00 10.06
N GLY A 370 -17.01 -35.11 10.49
CA GLY A 370 -17.36 -35.25 11.92
C GLY A 370 -18.85 -35.04 12.15
N ALA A 371 -19.58 -36.15 12.34
CA ALA A 371 -21.05 -36.15 12.35
C ALA A 371 -21.68 -35.64 13.66
N SER A 372 -20.95 -35.64 14.78
CA SER A 372 -21.41 -35.09 16.06
C SER A 372 -20.25 -34.87 17.05
N GLU A 373 -20.47 -34.10 18.11
CA GLU A 373 -19.48 -33.89 19.19
C GLU A 373 -19.00 -35.19 19.85
N ARG A 374 -19.81 -36.26 19.81
CA ARG A 374 -19.49 -37.56 20.41
C ARG A 374 -18.52 -38.40 19.55
N VAL A 375 -18.54 -38.23 18.22
CA VAL A 375 -17.70 -38.98 17.28
C VAL A 375 -16.35 -38.29 17.06
N GLY A 376 -16.32 -36.95 17.15
CA GLY A 376 -15.12 -36.15 16.93
C GLY A 376 -14.81 -35.94 15.44
N ALA A 377 -13.79 -35.12 15.16
CA ALA A 377 -13.29 -34.89 13.81
C ALA A 377 -12.52 -36.11 13.28
N ALA A 378 -12.66 -36.39 11.99
CA ALA A 378 -11.96 -37.46 11.30
C ALA A 378 -11.50 -37.02 9.91
N ILE A 379 -10.38 -37.58 9.46
CA ILE A 379 -9.84 -37.44 8.11
C ILE A 379 -9.80 -38.84 7.52
N ALA A 380 -10.24 -39.00 6.27
CA ALA A 380 -10.24 -40.30 5.60
C ALA A 380 -8.79 -40.78 5.39
N THR A 381 -8.55 -42.09 5.51
CA THR A 381 -7.21 -42.66 5.34
C THR A 381 -6.69 -42.55 3.90
N ASP A 382 -7.60 -42.46 2.95
CA ASP A 382 -7.37 -42.28 1.52
C ASP A 382 -7.57 -40.82 1.06
N ASP A 383 -7.64 -39.86 1.99
CA ASP A 383 -7.71 -38.44 1.67
C ASP A 383 -6.45 -38.04 0.87
N THR A 384 -6.65 -37.79 -0.42
CA THR A 384 -5.57 -37.51 -1.37
C THR A 384 -4.87 -36.19 -1.04
N ALA A 385 -5.56 -35.24 -0.43
CA ALA A 385 -5.00 -33.96 -0.04
C ALA A 385 -4.10 -34.08 1.21
N CYS A 386 -4.49 -34.86 2.24
CA CYS A 386 -3.62 -35.18 3.40
C CYS A 386 -2.38 -35.91 2.88
N ALA A 387 -2.54 -36.92 2.00
CA ALA A 387 -1.43 -37.67 1.43
C ALA A 387 -0.43 -36.81 0.63
N ARG A 388 -0.92 -35.91 -0.23
CA ARG A 388 -0.03 -34.99 -0.98
C ARG A 388 0.64 -33.95 -0.11
N ALA A 389 -0.07 -33.38 0.87
CA ALA A 389 0.50 -32.42 1.79
C ALA A 389 1.67 -33.03 2.59
N VAL A 390 1.51 -34.23 3.14
CA VAL A 390 2.55 -34.86 3.97
C VAL A 390 3.71 -35.42 3.16
N GLU A 391 3.47 -35.85 1.91
CA GLU A 391 4.53 -36.21 0.95
C GLU A 391 5.44 -35.01 0.66
N LEU A 392 4.85 -33.85 0.34
CA LEU A 392 5.59 -32.63 0.03
C LEU A 392 6.31 -32.05 1.26
N LEU A 393 5.71 -32.16 2.44
CA LEU A 393 6.32 -31.75 3.71
C LEU A 393 7.32 -32.77 4.27
N GLN A 394 7.35 -33.99 3.72
CA GLN A 394 8.18 -35.10 4.21
C GLN A 394 7.95 -35.42 5.70
N ILE A 395 6.68 -35.46 6.10
CA ILE A 395 6.26 -35.76 7.49
C ILE A 395 5.40 -37.02 7.55
N ASP A 396 5.30 -37.61 8.75
CA ASP A 396 4.48 -38.80 8.97
C ASP A 396 2.98 -38.49 8.87
N SER A 397 2.31 -39.13 7.91
CA SER A 397 0.87 -38.97 7.64
C SER A 397 0.00 -39.30 8.86
N THR A 398 0.33 -40.37 9.56
CA THR A 398 -0.45 -40.86 10.70
C THR A 398 -0.43 -39.86 11.85
N LEU A 399 0.75 -39.32 12.17
CA LEU A 399 0.94 -38.29 13.19
C LEU A 399 0.30 -36.97 12.77
N PHE A 400 0.45 -36.56 11.51
CA PHE A 400 -0.13 -35.32 11.00
C PHE A 400 -1.66 -35.35 11.07
N CYS A 401 -2.32 -36.32 10.42
CA CYS A 401 -3.78 -36.37 10.43
C CYS A 401 -4.33 -36.65 11.87
N LYS A 402 -3.56 -37.33 12.76
CA LYS A 402 -3.90 -37.46 14.21
C LYS A 402 -3.91 -36.11 14.93
N TRP A 403 -2.89 -35.28 14.75
CA TRP A 403 -2.76 -34.01 15.49
C TRP A 403 -3.59 -32.88 14.89
N LEU A 404 -4.11 -33.03 13.67
CA LEU A 404 -5.17 -32.16 13.15
C LEU A 404 -6.53 -32.41 13.80
N THR A 405 -6.80 -33.63 14.28
CA THR A 405 -8.12 -34.06 14.78
C THR A 405 -8.18 -34.28 16.30
N LYS A 406 -7.03 -34.28 16.98
CA LYS A 406 -6.92 -34.51 18.42
C LYS A 406 -6.08 -33.44 19.09
N ARG A 407 -6.38 -33.13 20.36
CA ARG A 407 -5.53 -32.30 21.23
C ARG A 407 -4.90 -33.15 22.33
N GLN A 408 -3.70 -32.75 22.74
CA GLN A 408 -3.05 -33.28 23.94
C GLN A 408 -2.99 -32.20 25.01
N ILE A 409 -3.42 -32.53 26.22
CA ILE A 409 -3.27 -31.70 27.41
C ILE A 409 -2.27 -32.39 28.33
N VAL A 410 -1.19 -31.69 28.67
CA VAL A 410 -0.17 -32.20 29.59
C VAL A 410 -0.49 -31.65 30.98
N THR A 411 -0.78 -32.54 31.93
CA THR A 411 -0.95 -32.22 33.35
C THR A 411 0.31 -32.60 34.13
N ARG A 412 0.37 -32.29 35.44
CA ARG A 412 1.52 -32.65 36.28
C ARG A 412 1.76 -34.16 36.38
N SER A 413 0.73 -34.97 36.21
CA SER A 413 0.76 -36.42 36.43
C SER A 413 0.58 -37.25 35.15
N GLU A 414 -0.04 -36.71 34.10
CA GLU A 414 -0.38 -37.49 32.90
C GLU A 414 -0.54 -36.65 31.61
N LYS A 415 -0.62 -37.34 30.47
CA LYS A 415 -0.93 -36.76 29.16
C LYS A 415 -2.28 -37.28 28.70
N ILE A 416 -3.26 -36.37 28.57
CA ILE A 416 -4.62 -36.71 28.16
C ILE A 416 -4.79 -36.31 26.68
N VAL A 417 -5.16 -37.27 25.84
CA VAL A 417 -5.46 -37.03 24.42
C VAL A 417 -6.97 -37.12 24.22
N SER A 418 -7.59 -36.03 23.74
CA SER A 418 -9.02 -35.95 23.48
C SER A 418 -9.32 -35.60 22.02
N ASN A 419 -10.41 -36.13 21.48
CA ASN A 419 -10.88 -35.76 20.14
C ASN A 419 -11.33 -34.29 20.10
N MET A 420 -11.13 -33.64 18.96
CA MET A 420 -11.65 -32.30 18.68
C MET A 420 -12.98 -32.36 17.94
N THR A 421 -13.77 -31.29 17.99
CA THR A 421 -14.92 -31.12 17.08
C THR A 421 -14.43 -30.78 15.67
N ARG A 422 -15.27 -30.97 14.65
CA ARG A 422 -14.96 -30.59 13.27
C ARG A 422 -14.53 -29.13 13.15
N ALA A 423 -15.25 -28.21 13.80
CA ALA A 423 -14.92 -26.79 13.79
C ALA A 423 -13.53 -26.49 14.39
N GLN A 424 -13.19 -27.15 15.50
CA GLN A 424 -11.87 -27.02 16.13
C GLN A 424 -10.77 -27.55 15.21
N ALA A 425 -10.97 -28.72 14.59
CA ALA A 425 -9.99 -29.33 13.68
C ALA A 425 -9.75 -28.47 12.42
N LEU A 426 -10.80 -27.85 11.86
CA LEU A 426 -10.65 -26.88 10.76
C LEU A 426 -9.80 -25.67 11.17
N VAL A 427 -10.05 -25.11 12.36
CA VAL A 427 -9.23 -24.01 12.91
C VAL A 427 -7.77 -24.43 13.08
N VAL A 428 -7.51 -25.68 13.52
CA VAL A 428 -6.15 -26.21 13.66
C VAL A 428 -5.46 -26.35 12.32
N ARG A 429 -6.12 -26.97 11.32
CA ARG A 429 -5.64 -27.08 9.95
C ARG A 429 -5.23 -25.72 9.38
N ASP A 430 -6.13 -24.75 9.48
CA ASP A 430 -5.88 -23.39 8.99
C ASP A 430 -4.78 -22.68 9.79
N SER A 431 -4.65 -22.97 11.09
CA SER A 431 -3.58 -22.41 11.93
C SER A 431 -2.21 -22.99 11.59
N VAL A 432 -2.13 -24.27 11.27
CA VAL A 432 -0.89 -24.91 10.76
C VAL A 432 -0.49 -24.29 9.43
N ALA A 433 -1.43 -24.12 8.49
CA ALA A 433 -1.15 -23.46 7.21
C ALA A 433 -0.61 -22.04 7.41
N LYS A 434 -1.29 -21.23 8.25
CA LYS A 434 -0.85 -19.86 8.57
C LYS A 434 0.53 -19.81 9.21
N PHE A 435 0.84 -20.76 10.08
CA PHE A 435 2.14 -20.87 10.74
C PHE A 435 3.24 -21.16 9.72
N LEU A 436 3.05 -22.17 8.87
CA LEU A 436 4.01 -22.54 7.82
C LEU A 436 4.25 -21.40 6.83
N TYR A 437 3.20 -20.72 6.37
CA TYR A 437 3.35 -19.59 5.45
C TYR A 437 4.05 -18.38 6.09
N ALA A 438 3.73 -18.07 7.35
CA ALA A 438 4.42 -17.00 8.07
C ALA A 438 5.91 -17.30 8.21
N HIS A 439 6.29 -18.53 8.54
CA HIS A 439 7.69 -18.93 8.61
C HIS A 439 8.38 -18.96 7.25
N LEU A 440 7.68 -19.34 6.18
CA LEU A 440 8.20 -19.21 4.82
C LEU A 440 8.48 -17.74 4.47
N PHE A 441 7.53 -16.86 4.75
CA PHE A 441 7.70 -15.43 4.52
C PHE A 441 8.86 -14.85 5.33
N ASP A 442 8.97 -15.20 6.61
CA ASP A 442 10.07 -14.78 7.49
C ASP A 442 11.44 -15.38 7.06
N TRP A 443 11.47 -16.51 6.36
CA TRP A 443 12.70 -17.12 5.82
C TRP A 443 13.13 -16.45 4.51
N ILE A 444 12.17 -15.95 3.72
CA ILE A 444 12.43 -15.22 2.47
C ILE A 444 12.99 -13.81 2.75
N VAL A 445 12.49 -13.15 3.81
CA VAL A 445 12.95 -11.85 4.31
C VAL A 445 14.30 -12.01 5.01
#